data_AF-A0AAX0IDD2-F1
#
_entry.id   AF-A0AAX0IDD2-F1
#
_cell.length_a   1.000
_cell.length_b   1.000
_cell.length_c   1.000
_cell.angle_alpha   90.00
_cell.angle_beta   90.00
_cell.angle_gamma   90.00
#
_symmetry.space_group_name_H-M   'P 1'
#
loop_
_entity.id
_entity.type
_entity.pdbx_description
1 polymer ?
#
loop_
_entity_poly.entity_id
_entity_poly.type
_entity_poly.pdbx_seq_one_letter_code
_entity_poly.pdbx_strand_id
1 'polypeptide(L)'
;MLDFKELNKDGKDFELLIRELLFSKGFSVYWSGVGPDGGRDLICIEERDSFFAPDKKRWLIQCKHNAHSGKSVGIDDLDDIVDSCVQHEATGFILVCSTQPSSSVVNRLEAITKNPKNEIVAIYWDYVFIERALSCANLWHVAQRFFPISAESTTWKVYATERPNHWVVNYKGYYFHLSNRVGSHHEYHFESIVRRVSSIEAIEFPKKHFIRVRSVYFDDKNGNYTWYLDYMYPNNESPTQSSAEIKHALGDGWALEDGQVYSFDVKLQQYSQFSDHYDPDHYGYYMSNMQSYLNGSSRELGWKATEEAYTSNENLKQKLENERVSVFNNFVSQLADVDCLRVMRSVNSCVEDLDKFHMRRDWAELIGELEIEEDRFFSCWFMFEVSDVKEFLRLITYFPQGYKCTYRLTRVYVCVPDDGSGSAVEFDEDEYLFELTISANPTLSPNRFIAREELNKFMEIGIKGIKLFKSTCNPTISGE
;
A
#
# COMPACT_ATOMS: atom_id res chain seq x y z
N MET A 1 18.71 13.20 12.13
CA MET A 1 19.98 12.73 12.71
C MET A 1 19.66 11.41 13.38
N LEU A 2 20.46 10.36 13.15
CA LEU A 2 20.18 9.03 13.73
C LEU A 2 20.46 9.05 15.24
N ASP A 3 19.52 8.55 16.05
CA ASP A 3 19.67 8.47 17.51
C ASP A 3 20.20 7.10 17.93
N PHE A 4 21.49 7.04 18.27
CA PHE A 4 22.14 5.81 18.72
C PHE A 4 21.59 5.26 20.04
N LYS A 5 20.75 6.00 20.77
CA LYS A 5 20.05 5.51 21.96
C LYS A 5 18.89 4.56 21.64
N GLU A 6 18.48 4.45 20.37
CA GLU A 6 17.47 3.47 19.94
C GLU A 6 17.99 2.02 20.02
N LEU A 7 19.31 1.83 19.97
CA LEU A 7 19.95 0.52 20.09
C LEU A 7 19.94 0.03 21.54
N ASN A 8 19.85 -1.28 21.74
CA ASN A 8 19.91 -1.86 23.08
C ASN A 8 21.24 -1.55 23.80
N LYS A 9 21.13 -1.27 25.10
CA LYS A 9 22.27 -0.91 25.96
C LYS A 9 23.34 -2.00 26.08
N ASP A 10 23.01 -3.25 25.77
CA ASP A 10 23.94 -4.38 25.82
C ASP A 10 24.92 -4.43 24.62
N GLY A 11 24.78 -3.52 23.66
CA GLY A 11 25.73 -3.33 22.55
C GLY A 11 25.59 -4.33 21.40
N LYS A 12 24.76 -5.37 21.53
CA LYS A 12 24.62 -6.41 20.50
C LYS A 12 24.00 -5.88 19.21
N ASP A 13 22.99 -5.01 19.33
CA ASP A 13 22.37 -4.39 18.15
C ASP A 13 23.34 -3.45 17.44
N PHE A 14 24.26 -2.83 18.17
CA PHE A 14 25.31 -2.00 17.59
C PHE A 14 26.34 -2.86 16.82
N GLU A 15 26.76 -4.00 17.37
CA GLU A 15 27.60 -4.96 16.64
C GLU A 15 26.92 -5.48 15.37
N LEU A 16 25.63 -5.84 15.47
CA LEU A 16 24.84 -6.29 14.32
C LEU A 16 24.72 -5.18 13.26
N LEU A 17 24.47 -3.94 13.66
CA LEU A 17 24.43 -2.79 12.75
C LEU A 17 25.72 -2.67 11.92
N ILE A 18 26.88 -2.74 12.57
CA ILE A 18 28.18 -2.63 11.91
C ILE A 18 28.42 -3.81 10.97
N ARG A 19 28.00 -5.02 11.37
CA ARG A 19 28.08 -6.19 10.51
C ARG A 19 27.23 -6.03 9.25
N GLU A 20 25.97 -5.62 9.39
CA GLU A 20 25.09 -5.41 8.23
C GLU A 20 25.62 -4.29 7.32
N LEU A 21 26.13 -3.19 7.90
CA LEU A 21 26.77 -2.11 7.14
C LEU A 21 27.93 -2.62 6.27
N LEU A 22 28.81 -3.45 6.85
CA LEU A 22 29.96 -4.02 6.16
C LEU A 22 29.55 -5.04 5.09
N PHE A 23 28.55 -5.88 5.35
CA PHE A 23 28.00 -6.79 4.35
C PHE A 23 27.41 -6.03 3.16
N SER A 24 26.63 -4.99 3.42
CA SER A 24 26.05 -4.16 2.36
C SER A 24 27.08 -3.33 1.58
N LYS A 25 28.31 -3.17 2.11
CA LYS A 25 29.47 -2.63 1.39
C LYS A 25 30.22 -3.68 0.55
N GLY A 26 29.83 -4.95 0.62
CA GLY A 26 30.43 -6.04 -0.15
C GLY A 26 31.61 -6.74 0.54
N PHE A 27 31.83 -6.51 1.84
CA PHE A 27 32.89 -7.18 2.58
C PHE A 27 32.46 -8.53 3.15
N SER A 28 33.43 -9.42 3.39
CA SER A 28 33.19 -10.71 4.05
C SER A 28 33.40 -10.58 5.55
N VAL A 29 32.34 -10.72 6.35
CA VAL A 29 32.38 -10.50 7.81
C VAL A 29 32.06 -11.78 8.58
N TYR A 30 32.85 -12.06 9.63
CA TYR A 30 32.76 -13.22 10.49
C TYR A 30 32.79 -12.80 11.96
N TRP A 31 32.28 -13.65 12.86
CA TRP A 31 32.44 -13.46 14.30
C TRP A 31 33.74 -14.12 14.78
N SER A 32 34.52 -13.43 15.62
CA SER A 32 35.78 -13.93 16.16
C SER A 32 35.61 -14.94 17.32
N GLY A 33 34.41 -15.00 17.91
CA GLY A 33 34.10 -15.79 19.12
C GLY A 33 33.44 -14.93 20.20
N VAL A 34 33.12 -15.51 21.36
CA VAL A 34 32.61 -14.77 22.54
C VAL A 34 33.78 -14.55 23.51
N GLY A 35 34.08 -13.29 23.82
CA GLY A 35 35.09 -12.92 24.80
C GLY A 35 34.64 -13.09 26.27
N PRO A 36 35.54 -12.92 27.25
CA PRO A 36 35.24 -13.08 28.68
C PRO A 36 34.13 -12.16 29.20
N ASP A 37 33.98 -10.98 28.59
CA ASP A 37 32.94 -9.98 28.92
C ASP A 37 31.63 -10.21 28.15
N GLY A 38 31.51 -11.30 27.39
CA GLY A 38 30.33 -11.66 26.62
C GLY A 38 30.18 -10.92 25.27
N GLY A 39 31.09 -10.01 24.93
CA GLY A 39 31.16 -9.33 23.62
C GLY A 39 31.76 -10.22 22.53
N ARG A 40 31.44 -9.91 21.26
CA ARG A 40 32.00 -10.62 20.09
C ARG A 40 32.71 -9.61 19.19
N ASP A 41 33.98 -9.85 18.87
CA ASP A 41 34.64 -9.03 17.85
C ASP A 41 34.24 -9.51 16.44
N LEU A 42 34.21 -8.58 15.50
CA LEU A 42 33.96 -8.86 14.09
C LEU A 42 35.32 -8.98 13.38
N ILE A 43 35.45 -10.00 12.53
CA ILE A 43 36.56 -10.12 11.59
C ILE A 43 36.03 -9.80 10.21
N CYS A 44 36.57 -8.78 9.57
CA CYS A 44 36.20 -8.37 8.22
C CYS A 44 37.37 -8.62 7.26
N ILE A 45 37.09 -9.27 6.14
CA ILE A 45 38.04 -9.46 5.04
C ILE A 45 37.68 -8.46 3.95
N GLU A 46 38.59 -7.52 3.73
CA GLU A 46 38.57 -6.57 2.63
C GLU A 46 39.35 -7.18 1.46
N GLU A 47 38.64 -7.57 0.40
CA GLU A 47 39.28 -8.01 -0.85
C GLU A 47 39.58 -6.79 -1.71
N ARG A 48 40.84 -6.66 -2.14
CA ARG A 48 41.32 -5.55 -2.95
C ARG A 48 41.66 -6.06 -4.34
N ASP A 49 40.78 -5.76 -5.28
CA ASP A 49 41.05 -5.98 -6.69
C ASP A 49 42.11 -4.99 -7.16
N SER A 50 43.30 -5.52 -7.42
CA SER A 50 44.42 -4.77 -7.97
C SER A 50 44.78 -5.37 -9.32
N PHE A 51 45.06 -4.47 -10.28
CA PHE A 51 45.50 -4.85 -11.62
C PHE A 51 46.78 -5.71 -11.59
N PHE A 52 47.62 -5.56 -10.57
CA PHE A 52 48.91 -6.26 -10.47
C PHE A 52 48.80 -7.61 -9.74
N ALA A 53 48.07 -7.66 -8.63
CA ALA A 53 47.81 -8.88 -7.86
C ALA A 53 46.67 -8.62 -6.88
N PRO A 54 45.64 -9.48 -6.84
CA PRO A 54 44.60 -9.39 -5.82
C PRO A 54 45.22 -9.60 -4.43
N ASP A 55 44.82 -8.77 -3.47
CA ASP A 55 45.26 -8.85 -2.08
C ASP A 55 44.06 -8.89 -1.14
N LYS A 56 44.24 -9.47 0.05
CA LYS A 56 43.20 -9.52 1.09
C LYS A 56 43.73 -8.92 2.37
N LYS A 57 43.02 -7.92 2.89
CA LYS A 57 43.30 -7.34 4.19
C LYS A 57 42.30 -7.80 5.23
N ARG A 58 42.80 -8.36 6.33
CA ARG A 58 41.99 -8.81 7.46
C ARG A 58 41.95 -7.74 8.55
N TRP A 59 40.74 -7.33 8.90
CA TRP A 59 40.44 -6.31 9.88
C TRP A 59 39.78 -6.92 11.11
N LEU A 60 40.34 -6.67 12.29
CA LEU A 60 39.69 -6.90 13.57
C LEU A 60 38.86 -5.66 13.93
N ILE A 61 37.58 -5.84 14.19
CA ILE A 61 36.64 -4.76 14.47
C ILE A 61 36.11 -4.96 15.87
N GLN A 62 36.36 -3.96 16.72
CA GLN A 62 35.87 -3.91 18.08
C GLN A 62 34.80 -2.83 18.20
N CYS A 63 33.62 -3.20 18.68
CA CYS A 63 32.48 -2.29 18.82
C CYS A 63 32.31 -1.83 20.27
N LYS A 64 32.15 -0.52 20.50
CA LYS A 64 31.89 0.06 21.83
C LYS A 64 30.65 0.95 21.81
N HIS A 65 29.62 0.50 22.53
CA HIS A 65 28.31 1.15 22.58
C HIS A 65 28.10 1.99 23.86
N ASN A 66 28.45 3.28 23.81
CA ASN A 66 28.35 4.21 24.94
C ASN A 66 27.24 5.27 24.82
N ALA A 67 26.39 5.22 23.77
CA ALA A 67 25.38 6.25 23.48
C ALA A 67 24.43 6.57 24.64
N HIS A 68 24.02 5.55 25.42
CA HIS A 68 23.17 5.71 26.61
C HIS A 68 23.85 6.49 27.74
N SER A 69 25.16 6.35 27.88
CA SER A 69 25.94 7.03 28.93
C SER A 69 26.45 8.41 28.49
N GLY A 70 26.53 8.65 27.18
CA GLY A 70 27.16 9.83 26.59
C GLY A 70 28.68 9.92 26.80
N LYS A 71 29.31 8.92 27.42
CA LYS A 71 30.75 8.91 27.68
C LYS A 71 31.54 8.61 26.41
N SER A 72 32.68 9.27 26.28
CA SER A 72 33.70 8.89 25.29
C SER A 72 34.32 7.55 25.64
N VAL A 73 34.79 6.81 24.62
CA VAL A 73 35.51 5.55 24.82
C VAL A 73 36.91 5.83 25.36
N GLY A 74 37.23 5.23 26.52
CA GLY A 74 38.49 5.36 27.23
C GLY A 74 39.53 4.30 26.84
N ILE A 75 40.76 4.44 27.34
CA ILE A 75 41.81 3.43 27.14
C ILE A 75 41.48 2.12 27.86
N ASP A 76 40.88 2.22 29.04
CA ASP A 76 40.50 1.06 29.87
C ASP A 76 39.38 0.23 29.23
N ASP A 77 38.69 0.79 28.24
CA ASP A 77 37.65 0.10 27.48
C ASP A 77 38.23 -0.77 26.34
N LEU A 78 39.56 -0.72 26.10
CA LEU A 78 40.22 -1.41 24.99
C LEU A 78 41.22 -2.45 25.49
N ASP A 79 41.14 -3.65 24.91
CA ASP A 79 42.10 -4.72 25.14
C ASP A 79 43.48 -4.39 24.54
N ASP A 80 44.41 -5.35 24.63
CA ASP A 80 45.68 -5.22 23.92
C ASP A 80 45.47 -5.42 22.41
N ILE A 81 45.27 -4.30 21.71
CA ILE A 81 45.01 -4.24 20.27
C ILE A 81 46.05 -5.02 19.46
N VAL A 82 47.33 -4.97 19.84
CA VAL A 82 48.40 -5.61 19.06
C VAL A 82 48.31 -7.12 19.23
N ASP A 83 48.17 -7.60 20.47
CA ASP A 83 48.07 -9.02 20.76
C ASP A 83 46.78 -9.62 20.17
N SER A 84 45.64 -8.91 20.26
CA SER A 84 44.38 -9.33 19.64
C SER A 84 44.48 -9.40 18.11
N CYS A 85 45.13 -8.42 17.47
CA CYS A 85 45.37 -8.47 16.03
C CYS A 85 46.25 -9.67 15.63
N VAL A 86 47.31 -9.95 16.40
CA VAL A 86 48.18 -11.12 16.17
C VAL A 86 47.40 -12.43 16.33
N GLN A 87 46.60 -12.55 17.40
CA GLN A 87 45.78 -13.73 17.67
C GLN A 87 44.78 -14.03 16.55
N HIS A 88 44.24 -12.98 15.92
CA HIS A 88 43.26 -13.12 14.82
C HIS A 88 43.88 -13.01 13.42
N GLU A 89 45.22 -12.97 13.30
CA GLU A 89 45.95 -12.81 12.04
C GLU A 89 45.49 -11.58 11.24
N ALA A 90 45.16 -10.49 11.95
CA ALA A 90 44.65 -9.25 11.38
C ALA A 90 45.77 -8.20 11.26
N THR A 91 45.90 -7.61 10.08
CA THR A 91 46.82 -6.48 9.80
C THR A 91 46.09 -5.14 9.79
N GLY A 92 44.82 -5.15 10.16
CA GLY A 92 43.98 -3.97 10.36
C GLY A 92 43.19 -4.07 11.65
N PHE A 93 42.97 -2.94 12.30
CA PHE A 93 42.10 -2.78 13.46
C PHE A 93 41.16 -1.60 13.25
N ILE A 94 39.88 -1.78 13.56
CA ILE A 94 38.87 -0.72 13.55
C ILE A 94 38.17 -0.69 14.90
N LEU A 95 38.33 0.42 15.63
CA LEU A 95 37.49 0.73 16.78
C LEU A 95 36.21 1.43 16.30
N VAL A 96 35.06 0.81 16.51
CA VAL A 96 33.77 1.39 16.12
C VAL A 96 33.01 1.85 17.36
N CYS A 97 32.68 3.14 17.42
CA CYS A 97 32.11 3.79 18.59
C CYS A 97 30.78 4.46 18.26
N SER A 98 29.77 4.22 19.09
CA SER A 98 28.49 4.98 19.03
C SER A 98 28.59 6.38 19.67
N THR A 99 29.76 6.73 20.19
CA THR A 99 30.14 8.08 20.64
C THR A 99 31.53 8.42 20.07
N GLN A 100 32.18 9.45 20.59
CA GLN A 100 33.56 9.81 20.20
C GLN A 100 34.59 9.02 21.02
N PRO A 101 35.70 8.55 20.42
CA PRO A 101 36.85 8.08 21.18
C PRO A 101 37.52 9.25 21.94
N SER A 102 38.13 8.96 23.09
CA SER A 102 38.96 9.94 23.80
C SER A 102 40.26 10.25 23.05
N SER A 103 40.85 11.43 23.28
CA SER A 103 42.13 11.82 22.65
C SER A 103 43.25 10.83 22.95
N SER A 104 43.23 10.21 24.13
CA SER A 104 44.21 9.19 24.52
C SER A 104 44.06 7.89 23.74
N VAL A 105 42.83 7.49 23.40
CA VAL A 105 42.57 6.36 22.49
C VAL A 105 43.03 6.67 21.07
N VAL A 106 42.70 7.87 20.56
CA VAL A 106 43.14 8.29 19.21
C VAL A 106 44.67 8.26 19.11
N ASN A 107 45.37 8.84 20.10
CA ASN A 107 46.82 8.81 20.15
C ASN A 107 47.39 7.37 20.19
N ARG A 108 46.73 6.44 20.90
CA ARG A 108 47.13 5.02 20.94
C ARG A 108 46.98 4.35 19.57
N LEU A 109 45.86 4.56 18.88
CA LEU A 109 45.61 4.00 17.54
C LEU A 109 46.61 4.55 16.50
N GLU A 110 46.90 5.85 16.56
CA GLU A 110 47.92 6.46 15.69
C GLU A 110 49.32 5.93 15.99
N ALA A 111 49.67 5.75 17.27
CA ALA A 111 50.97 5.22 17.67
C ALA A 111 51.18 3.78 17.19
N ILE A 112 50.13 2.95 17.22
CA ILE A 112 50.16 1.59 16.64
C ILE A 112 50.43 1.68 15.14
N THR A 113 49.64 2.48 14.42
CA THR A 113 49.77 2.63 12.96
C THR A 113 51.13 3.19 12.51
N LYS A 114 51.74 4.05 13.32
CA LYS A 114 53.07 4.65 13.03
C LYS A 114 54.24 3.77 13.45
N ASN A 115 54.01 2.64 14.12
CA ASN A 115 55.08 1.81 14.66
C ASN A 115 55.71 0.95 13.55
N PRO A 116 56.98 1.17 13.17
CA PRO A 116 57.61 0.40 12.10
C PRO A 116 57.87 -1.07 12.45
N LYS A 117 57.64 -1.48 13.70
CA LYS A 117 57.83 -2.85 14.18
C LYS A 117 56.58 -3.73 14.01
N ASN A 118 55.42 -3.16 13.68
CA ASN A 118 54.22 -3.91 13.37
C ASN A 118 53.59 -3.38 12.07
N GLU A 119 52.92 -4.25 11.31
CA GLU A 119 52.26 -3.86 10.05
C GLU A 119 50.76 -3.55 10.26
N ILE A 120 50.37 -3.21 11.49
CA ILE A 120 48.97 -3.05 11.87
C ILE A 120 48.51 -1.63 11.56
N VAL A 121 47.46 -1.49 10.77
CA VAL A 121 46.77 -0.21 10.57
C VAL A 121 45.57 -0.13 11.51
N ALA A 122 45.60 0.80 12.46
CA ALA A 122 44.55 0.99 13.45
C ALA A 122 43.80 2.30 13.21
N ILE A 123 42.49 2.21 12.97
CA ILE A 123 41.60 3.35 12.72
C ILE A 123 40.39 3.32 13.66
N TYR A 124 39.59 4.38 13.65
CA TYR A 124 38.31 4.41 14.36
C TYR A 124 37.18 4.92 13.46
N TRP A 125 35.96 4.47 13.74
CA TRP A 125 34.71 5.00 13.22
C TRP A 125 33.87 5.50 14.38
N ASP A 126 33.59 6.80 14.40
CA ASP A 126 32.70 7.42 15.37
C ASP A 126 31.24 7.42 14.86
N TYR A 127 30.32 7.87 15.71
CA TYR A 127 28.91 7.97 15.36
C TYR A 127 28.65 8.84 14.11
N VAL A 128 29.50 9.85 13.86
CA VAL A 128 29.37 10.74 12.70
C VAL A 128 29.74 9.99 11.41
N PHE A 129 30.82 9.22 11.42
CA PHE A 129 31.21 8.37 10.31
C PHE A 129 30.11 7.34 10.01
N ILE A 130 29.61 6.67 11.05
CA ILE A 130 28.55 5.65 10.91
C ILE A 130 27.28 6.29 10.34
N GLU A 131 26.85 7.44 10.86
CA GLU A 131 25.68 8.16 10.35
C GLU A 131 25.84 8.56 8.88
N ARG A 132 27.01 9.07 8.48
CA ARG A 132 27.30 9.41 7.08
C ARG A 132 27.32 8.17 6.18
N ALA A 133 27.94 7.09 6.66
CA ALA A 133 27.97 5.82 5.93
C ALA A 133 26.57 5.26 5.73
N LEU A 134 25.69 5.37 6.73
CA LEU A 134 24.30 4.94 6.64
C LEU A 134 23.41 5.90 5.82
N SER A 135 23.81 7.16 5.69
CA SER A 135 23.08 8.21 4.96
C SER A 135 23.29 8.16 3.44
N CYS A 136 23.33 6.96 2.87
CA CYS A 136 23.33 6.74 1.43
C CYS A 136 22.25 5.73 1.04
N ALA A 137 21.74 5.83 -0.19
CA ALA A 137 20.67 5.01 -0.73
C ALA A 137 20.79 3.52 -0.36
N ASN A 138 21.93 2.91 -0.65
CA ASN A 138 22.16 1.48 -0.46
C ASN A 138 22.25 1.03 1.00
N LEU A 139 22.48 1.92 1.97
CA LEU A 139 22.62 1.59 3.39
C LEU A 139 21.48 2.10 4.26
N TRP A 140 20.54 2.83 3.66
CA TRP A 140 19.48 3.44 4.43
C TRP A 140 18.46 2.42 4.97
N HIS A 141 18.26 1.29 4.27
CA HIS A 141 17.46 0.18 4.80
C HIS A 141 18.04 -0.36 6.13
N VAL A 142 19.37 -0.43 6.24
CA VAL A 142 20.06 -0.76 7.49
C VAL A 142 19.76 0.30 8.55
N ALA A 143 19.83 1.58 8.20
CA ALA A 143 19.49 2.66 9.14
C ALA A 143 18.05 2.52 9.67
N GLN A 144 17.09 2.18 8.81
CA GLN A 144 15.68 2.04 9.22
C GLN A 144 15.43 0.84 10.12
N ARG A 145 16.14 -0.27 9.88
CA ARG A 145 16.05 -1.47 10.71
C ARG A 145 16.53 -1.20 12.15
N PHE A 146 17.61 -0.44 12.29
CA PHE A 146 18.29 -0.23 13.57
C PHE A 146 17.92 1.08 14.28
N PHE A 147 17.37 2.06 13.55
CA PHE A 147 16.95 3.37 14.06
C PHE A 147 15.56 3.76 13.56
N PRO A 148 14.51 2.95 13.79
CA PRO A 148 13.19 3.17 13.20
C PRO A 148 12.62 4.56 13.53
N ILE A 149 12.80 5.08 14.75
CA ILE A 149 12.20 6.34 15.19
C ILE A 149 12.91 7.53 14.54
N SER A 150 14.24 7.61 14.66
CA SER A 150 15.00 8.73 14.12
C SER A 150 15.15 8.68 12.60
N ALA A 151 15.13 7.50 11.98
CA ALA A 151 15.07 7.36 10.53
C ALA A 151 13.72 7.82 9.95
N GLU A 152 12.61 7.54 10.65
CA GLU A 152 11.27 8.04 10.28
C GLU A 152 11.14 9.57 10.42
N SER A 153 11.90 10.19 11.32
CA SER A 153 11.90 11.66 11.52
C SER A 153 12.43 12.45 10.32
N THR A 154 13.16 11.81 9.38
CA THR A 154 13.60 12.41 8.12
C THR A 154 12.67 11.97 6.98
N THR A 155 11.69 12.81 6.65
CA THR A 155 10.58 12.45 5.76
C THR A 155 11.04 12.03 4.36
N TRP A 156 11.98 12.73 3.75
CA TRP A 156 12.46 12.41 2.40
C TRP A 156 13.97 12.30 2.35
N LYS A 157 14.47 11.19 1.81
CA LYS A 157 15.87 11.06 1.39
C LYS A 157 15.92 10.66 -0.07
N VAL A 158 16.44 11.56 -0.89
CA VAL A 158 16.54 11.34 -2.33
C VAL A 158 17.99 11.37 -2.74
N TYR A 159 18.41 10.33 -3.45
CA TYR A 159 19.76 10.14 -3.93
C TYR A 159 19.74 10.10 -5.44
N ALA A 160 20.43 11.04 -6.09
CA ALA A 160 20.63 10.99 -7.53
C ALA A 160 21.45 9.74 -7.90
N THR A 161 21.12 9.11 -9.02
CA THR A 161 21.92 8.02 -9.59
C THR A 161 22.84 8.56 -10.68
N GLU A 162 23.66 7.67 -11.26
CA GLU A 162 24.45 8.01 -12.45
C GLU A 162 23.59 8.30 -13.68
N ARG A 163 22.32 7.90 -13.67
CA ARG A 163 21.36 8.19 -14.73
C ARG A 163 20.62 9.49 -14.42
N PRO A 164 20.53 10.43 -15.38
CA PRO A 164 19.68 11.60 -15.22
C PRO A 164 18.22 11.15 -15.10
N ASN A 165 17.41 11.96 -14.40
CA ASN A 165 15.99 11.71 -14.20
C ASN A 165 15.67 10.40 -13.45
N HIS A 166 16.66 9.85 -12.75
CA HIS A 166 16.53 8.65 -11.95
C HIS A 166 17.11 8.88 -10.58
N TRP A 167 16.32 8.54 -9.58
CA TRP A 167 16.66 8.69 -8.17
C TRP A 167 16.34 7.41 -7.42
N VAL A 168 17.06 7.23 -6.32
CA VAL A 168 16.68 6.29 -5.27
C VAL A 168 16.09 7.10 -4.13
N VAL A 169 14.89 6.74 -3.72
CA VAL A 169 14.13 7.44 -2.71
C VAL A 169 13.95 6.55 -1.49
N ASN A 170 14.09 7.17 -0.33
CA ASN A 170 13.54 6.64 0.89
C ASN A 170 12.54 7.60 1.54
N TYR A 171 11.37 7.06 1.86
CA TYR A 171 10.25 7.78 2.48
C TYR A 171 9.48 6.81 3.37
N LYS A 172 9.28 7.12 4.66
CA LYS A 172 8.51 6.30 5.63
C LYS A 172 8.81 4.77 5.58
N GLY A 173 10.08 4.35 5.63
CA GLY A 173 10.38 2.91 5.60
C GLY A 173 10.37 2.27 4.20
N TYR A 174 9.94 2.99 3.16
CA TYR A 174 9.92 2.52 1.78
C TYR A 174 11.19 2.92 1.05
N TYR A 175 11.87 1.93 0.45
CA TYR A 175 12.96 2.12 -0.49
C TYR A 175 12.46 1.84 -1.91
N PHE A 176 12.51 2.84 -2.79
CA PHE A 176 12.03 2.70 -4.17
C PHE A 176 12.80 3.58 -5.15
N HIS A 177 12.71 3.23 -6.43
CA HIS A 177 13.21 4.09 -7.50
C HIS A 177 12.17 5.14 -7.89
N LEU A 178 12.60 6.36 -8.12
CA LEU A 178 11.79 7.40 -8.74
C LEU A 178 12.41 7.74 -10.08
N SER A 179 11.63 7.69 -11.15
CA SER A 179 12.13 7.96 -12.50
C SER A 179 11.17 8.83 -13.28
N ASN A 180 11.70 9.79 -14.01
CA ASN A 180 10.92 10.62 -14.92
C ASN A 180 11.29 10.30 -16.36
N ARG A 181 10.31 10.39 -17.26
CA ARG A 181 10.55 10.20 -18.69
C ARG A 181 11.55 11.21 -19.25
N VAL A 182 11.39 12.49 -18.88
CA VAL A 182 12.20 13.60 -19.42
C VAL A 182 12.60 14.61 -18.34
N GLY A 183 11.73 14.90 -17.38
CA GLY A 183 11.96 15.95 -16.39
C GLY A 183 13.07 15.64 -15.39
N SER A 184 13.87 16.64 -15.02
CA SER A 184 15.00 16.50 -14.06
C SER A 184 14.67 16.94 -12.63
N HIS A 185 13.41 17.25 -12.35
CA HIS A 185 12.93 17.67 -11.04
C HIS A 185 12.05 16.60 -10.43
N HIS A 186 12.34 16.22 -9.20
CA HIS A 186 11.72 15.07 -8.53
C HIS A 186 10.77 15.53 -7.41
N GLU A 187 10.93 16.76 -6.93
CA GLU A 187 10.20 17.34 -5.80
C GLU A 187 8.71 17.54 -6.13
N TYR A 188 8.35 17.71 -7.41
CA TYR A 188 6.96 17.86 -7.85
C TYR A 188 6.10 16.63 -7.58
N HIS A 189 6.70 15.46 -7.43
CA HIS A 189 5.97 14.20 -7.24
C HIS A 189 5.67 13.91 -5.77
N PHE A 190 6.31 14.62 -4.84
CA PHE A 190 6.26 14.25 -3.42
C PHE A 190 4.84 14.25 -2.86
N GLU A 191 4.04 15.27 -3.17
CA GLU A 191 2.66 15.34 -2.67
C GLU A 191 1.80 14.17 -3.18
N SER A 192 1.85 13.88 -4.48
CA SER A 192 1.17 12.74 -5.09
C SER A 192 1.65 11.41 -4.48
N ILE A 193 2.96 11.24 -4.28
CA ILE A 193 3.54 10.05 -3.65
C ILE A 193 3.09 9.91 -2.19
N VAL A 194 3.08 11.00 -1.40
CA VAL A 194 2.59 10.96 -0.01
C VAL A 194 1.16 10.42 0.03
N ARG A 195 0.28 10.94 -0.83
CA ARG A 195 -1.12 10.54 -0.89
C ARG A 195 -1.27 9.07 -1.27
N ARG A 196 -0.56 8.62 -2.31
CA ARG A 196 -0.60 7.21 -2.74
C ARG A 196 -0.02 6.25 -1.71
N VAL A 197 1.07 6.62 -1.04
CA VAL A 197 1.61 5.82 0.08
C VAL A 197 0.57 5.69 1.19
N SER A 198 -0.13 6.77 1.54
CA SER A 198 -1.23 6.69 2.51
C SER A 198 -2.39 5.80 2.04
N SER A 199 -2.73 5.79 0.75
CA SER A 199 -3.72 4.84 0.20
C SER A 199 -3.24 3.39 0.30
N ILE A 200 -1.95 3.14 0.05
CA ILE A 200 -1.35 1.80 0.19
C ILE A 200 -1.34 1.35 1.66
N GLU A 201 -0.96 2.24 2.58
CA GLU A 201 -0.95 1.98 4.03
C GLU A 201 -2.37 1.72 4.60
N ALA A 202 -3.41 2.24 3.94
CA ALA A 202 -4.80 2.02 4.34
C ALA A 202 -5.36 0.65 3.94
N ILE A 203 -4.65 -0.12 3.10
CA ILE A 203 -5.07 -1.47 2.73
C ILE A 203 -4.81 -2.43 3.90
N GLU A 204 -5.87 -3.02 4.43
CA GLU A 204 -5.77 -3.96 5.54
C GLU A 204 -5.24 -5.32 5.09
N PHE A 205 -4.18 -5.77 5.76
CA PHE A 205 -3.55 -7.07 5.53
C PHE A 205 -3.46 -7.88 6.83
N PRO A 206 -3.46 -9.22 6.75
CA PRO A 206 -3.13 -10.06 7.88
C PRO A 206 -1.76 -9.72 8.47
N LYS A 207 -1.51 -10.17 9.70
CA LYS A 207 -0.19 -10.02 10.33
C LYS A 207 0.88 -10.64 9.43
N LYS A 208 1.97 -9.91 9.19
CA LYS A 208 3.11 -10.28 8.31
C LYS A 208 2.87 -10.15 6.80
N HIS A 209 1.67 -9.81 6.36
CA HIS A 209 1.40 -9.45 4.98
C HIS A 209 1.61 -7.94 4.81
N PHE A 210 2.25 -7.50 3.73
CA PHE A 210 2.52 -6.07 3.50
C PHE A 210 2.80 -5.76 2.03
N ILE A 211 2.65 -4.49 1.64
CA ILE A 211 3.05 -4.01 0.30
C ILE A 211 4.42 -3.32 0.39
N ARG A 212 5.29 -3.57 -0.61
CA ARG A 212 6.48 -2.74 -0.86
C ARG A 212 6.32 -1.97 -2.17
N VAL A 213 6.58 -0.68 -2.10
CA VAL A 213 6.78 0.17 -3.27
C VAL A 213 8.17 -0.12 -3.82
N ARG A 214 8.27 -0.50 -5.10
CA ARG A 214 9.54 -0.81 -5.77
C ARG A 214 10.01 0.33 -6.65
N SER A 215 9.09 0.95 -7.37
CA SER A 215 9.39 2.09 -8.22
C SER A 215 8.14 2.94 -8.47
N VAL A 216 8.38 4.22 -8.73
CA VAL A 216 7.41 5.19 -9.24
C VAL A 216 8.01 5.79 -10.50
N TYR A 217 7.35 5.59 -11.63
CA TYR A 217 7.72 6.21 -12.90
C TYR A 217 6.70 7.28 -13.25
N PHE A 218 7.15 8.44 -13.70
CA PHE A 218 6.30 9.53 -14.17
C PHE A 218 6.51 9.78 -15.66
N ASP A 219 5.44 9.67 -16.44
CA ASP A 219 5.42 10.03 -17.85
C ASP A 219 5.05 11.51 -18.00
N ASP A 220 6.06 12.39 -17.95
CA ASP A 220 5.89 13.84 -18.11
C ASP A 220 5.11 14.22 -19.40
N LYS A 221 5.16 13.38 -20.44
CA LYS A 221 4.47 13.64 -21.71
C LYS A 221 2.96 13.45 -21.61
N ASN A 222 2.53 12.46 -20.84
CA ASN A 222 1.13 12.05 -20.73
C ASN A 222 0.51 12.44 -19.38
N GLY A 223 1.31 12.91 -18.42
CA GLY A 223 0.84 13.34 -17.09
C GLY A 223 0.32 12.17 -16.25
N ASN A 224 0.94 11.00 -16.34
CA ASN A 224 0.51 9.82 -15.60
C ASN A 224 1.66 9.14 -14.85
N TYR A 225 1.29 8.41 -13.80
CA TYR A 225 2.22 7.63 -12.98
C TYR A 225 2.06 6.15 -13.26
N THR A 226 3.18 5.43 -13.25
CA THR A 226 3.22 3.98 -13.13
C THR A 226 3.89 3.60 -11.81
N TRP A 227 3.14 2.93 -10.94
CA TRP A 227 3.58 2.44 -9.65
C TRP A 227 3.86 0.95 -9.72
N TYR A 228 5.00 0.53 -9.20
CA TYR A 228 5.40 -0.87 -9.13
C TYR A 228 5.35 -1.33 -7.68
N LEU A 229 4.43 -2.24 -7.40
CA LEU A 229 4.13 -2.73 -6.06
C LEU A 229 4.39 -4.23 -5.98
N ASP A 230 4.93 -4.67 -4.85
CA ASP A 230 4.97 -6.09 -4.48
C ASP A 230 4.09 -6.31 -3.26
N TYR A 231 3.09 -7.17 -3.39
CA TYR A 231 2.36 -7.72 -2.25
C TYR A 231 3.16 -8.90 -1.68
N MET A 232 3.79 -8.67 -0.53
CA MET A 232 4.63 -9.63 0.17
C MET A 232 3.80 -10.48 1.14
N TYR A 233 3.94 -11.80 1.04
CA TYR A 233 3.28 -12.76 1.94
C TYR A 233 4.18 -13.94 2.32
N PRO A 234 4.02 -14.53 3.53
CA PRO A 234 4.79 -15.70 3.94
C PRO A 234 4.59 -16.89 2.99
N ASN A 235 5.67 -17.62 2.72
CA ASN A 235 5.67 -18.77 1.81
C ASN A 235 4.77 -19.95 2.25
N ASN A 236 4.42 -20.01 3.52
CA ASN A 236 3.52 -21.00 4.11
C ASN A 236 2.05 -20.54 4.12
N GLU A 237 1.77 -19.34 3.60
CA GLU A 237 0.44 -18.74 3.55
C GLU A 237 0.04 -18.44 2.09
N SER A 238 -1.22 -18.05 1.89
CA SER A 238 -1.76 -17.69 0.59
C SER A 238 -2.12 -16.20 0.58
N PRO A 239 -2.02 -15.51 -0.56
CA PRO A 239 -2.37 -14.10 -0.64
C PRO A 239 -3.86 -13.92 -0.35
N THR A 240 -4.20 -12.99 0.56
CA THR A 240 -5.60 -12.70 0.92
C THR A 240 -6.28 -11.73 -0.02
N GLN A 241 -5.51 -11.05 -0.87
CA GLN A 241 -5.99 -10.16 -1.91
C GLN A 241 -5.23 -10.49 -3.19
N SER A 242 -5.95 -10.48 -4.31
CA SER A 242 -5.38 -10.63 -5.63
C SER A 242 -4.74 -9.35 -6.14
N SER A 243 -3.95 -9.45 -7.21
CA SER A 243 -3.39 -8.27 -7.87
C SER A 243 -4.48 -7.34 -8.40
N ALA A 244 -5.58 -7.88 -8.93
CA ALA A 244 -6.73 -7.10 -9.40
C ALA A 244 -7.45 -6.35 -8.27
N GLU A 245 -7.66 -6.97 -7.11
CA GLU A 245 -8.31 -6.32 -5.95
C GLU A 245 -7.48 -5.15 -5.42
N ILE A 246 -6.15 -5.32 -5.31
CA ILE A 246 -5.25 -4.25 -4.88
C ILE A 246 -5.27 -3.08 -5.88
N LYS A 247 -5.19 -3.38 -7.19
CA LYS A 247 -5.29 -2.36 -8.25
C LYS A 247 -6.61 -1.59 -8.19
N HIS A 248 -7.71 -2.31 -8.02
CA HIS A 248 -9.04 -1.73 -7.91
C HIS A 248 -9.15 -0.82 -6.67
N ALA A 249 -8.68 -1.27 -5.51
CA ALA A 249 -8.68 -0.48 -4.28
C ALA A 249 -7.85 0.81 -4.39
N LEU A 250 -6.78 0.78 -5.18
CA LEU A 250 -5.91 1.94 -5.42
C LEU A 250 -6.38 2.87 -6.55
N GLY A 251 -7.44 2.51 -7.28
CA GLY A 251 -7.98 3.29 -8.39
C GLY A 251 -7.17 3.21 -9.67
N ASP A 252 -6.63 2.02 -9.99
CA ASP A 252 -5.87 1.75 -11.22
C ASP A 252 -6.61 2.19 -12.49
N GLY A 253 -5.92 2.97 -13.33
CA GLY A 253 -6.43 3.49 -14.59
C GLY A 253 -7.25 4.78 -14.48
N TRP A 254 -7.46 5.31 -13.28
CA TRP A 254 -8.30 6.49 -13.05
C TRP A 254 -7.49 7.72 -12.62
N ALA A 255 -8.04 8.90 -12.96
CA ALA A 255 -7.62 10.14 -12.35
C ALA A 255 -8.17 10.21 -10.91
N LEU A 256 -7.31 10.56 -9.94
CA LEU A 256 -7.68 10.59 -8.52
C LEU A 256 -7.83 12.04 -8.04
N GLU A 257 -7.91 12.27 -6.73
CA GLU A 257 -8.31 13.56 -6.17
C GLU A 257 -7.28 14.70 -6.36
N ASP A 258 -6.07 14.38 -6.81
CA ASP A 258 -5.05 15.34 -7.24
C ASP A 258 -5.07 15.61 -8.76
N GLY A 259 -6.02 15.02 -9.50
CA GLY A 259 -6.13 15.14 -10.95
C GLY A 259 -5.10 14.34 -11.73
N GLN A 260 -4.26 13.53 -11.07
CA GLN A 260 -3.26 12.68 -11.73
C GLN A 260 -3.83 11.30 -12.02
N VAL A 261 -3.42 10.71 -13.15
CA VAL A 261 -3.79 9.35 -13.52
C VAL A 261 -2.73 8.38 -13.02
N TYR A 262 -3.17 7.30 -12.38
CA TYR A 262 -2.30 6.29 -11.79
C TYR A 262 -2.53 4.93 -12.42
N SER A 263 -1.44 4.25 -12.79
CA SER A 263 -1.42 2.84 -13.10
C SER A 263 -0.58 2.08 -12.07
N PHE A 264 -1.05 0.91 -11.63
CA PHE A 264 -0.42 0.05 -10.65
C PHE A 264 -0.06 -1.30 -11.27
N ASP A 265 1.23 -1.58 -11.34
CA ASP A 265 1.80 -2.90 -11.63
C ASP A 265 2.02 -3.62 -10.29
N VAL A 266 1.17 -4.61 -9.99
CA VAL A 266 1.18 -5.36 -8.72
C VAL A 266 1.67 -6.78 -8.97
N LYS A 267 2.70 -7.23 -8.23
CA LYS A 267 3.18 -8.62 -8.22
C LYS A 267 2.92 -9.23 -6.85
N LEU A 268 2.50 -10.50 -6.84
CA LEU A 268 2.37 -11.28 -5.62
C LEU A 268 3.70 -11.99 -5.33
N GLN A 269 4.31 -11.72 -4.19
CA GLN A 269 5.66 -12.17 -3.87
C GLN A 269 5.70 -12.93 -2.55
N GLN A 270 6.05 -14.21 -2.63
CA GLN A 270 6.31 -15.05 -1.46
C GLN A 270 7.66 -14.71 -0.84
N TYR A 271 7.73 -14.75 0.48
CA TYR A 271 8.98 -14.61 1.22
C TYR A 271 9.10 -15.64 2.37
N SER A 272 10.34 -15.91 2.79
CA SER A 272 10.63 -16.78 3.94
C SER A 272 11.39 -15.97 5.00
N GLN A 273 10.74 -15.67 6.13
CA GLN A 273 11.32 -14.87 7.23
C GLN A 273 12.56 -15.50 7.90
N PHE A 274 12.74 -16.82 7.74
CA PHE A 274 13.85 -17.56 8.35
C PHE A 274 15.01 -17.78 7.37
N SER A 275 14.92 -17.22 6.16
CA SER A 275 16.03 -17.23 5.22
C SER A 275 17.09 -16.25 5.66
N ASP A 276 18.37 -16.64 5.57
CA ASP A 276 19.50 -15.72 5.75
C ASP A 276 19.55 -14.63 4.66
N HIS A 277 18.78 -14.80 3.58
CA HIS A 277 18.59 -13.81 2.50
C HIS A 277 17.28 -13.02 2.65
N TYR A 278 16.60 -13.11 3.80
CA TYR A 278 15.36 -12.38 4.01
C TYR A 278 15.63 -10.89 4.19
N ASP A 279 15.26 -10.13 3.17
CA ASP A 279 15.14 -8.69 3.22
C ASP A 279 13.90 -8.27 2.42
N PRO A 280 12.94 -7.53 3.02
CA PRO A 280 11.81 -6.94 2.29
C PRO A 280 12.21 -6.14 1.04
N ASP A 281 13.41 -5.56 1.02
CA ASP A 281 14.00 -4.79 -0.07
C ASP A 281 15.24 -5.47 -0.68
N HIS A 282 15.30 -6.80 -0.61
CA HIS A 282 16.38 -7.56 -1.24
C HIS A 282 16.60 -7.11 -2.69
N TYR A 283 17.86 -6.86 -3.06
CA TYR A 283 18.25 -6.27 -4.36
C TYR A 283 17.68 -7.03 -5.57
N GLY A 284 17.42 -8.33 -5.43
CA GLY A 284 16.82 -9.19 -6.47
C GLY A 284 15.45 -8.73 -6.96
N TYR A 285 14.64 -8.10 -6.10
CA TYR A 285 13.34 -7.52 -6.48
C TYR A 285 13.48 -6.30 -7.40
N TYR A 286 14.65 -5.67 -7.37
CA TYR A 286 14.94 -4.46 -8.13
C TYR A 286 15.70 -4.75 -9.42
N MET A 287 16.77 -5.53 -9.35
CA MET A 287 17.68 -5.75 -10.48
C MET A 287 16.97 -6.31 -11.72
N SER A 288 16.08 -7.28 -11.53
CA SER A 288 15.37 -7.96 -12.63
C SER A 288 14.37 -7.06 -13.38
N ASN A 289 13.84 -6.04 -12.70
CA ASN A 289 12.78 -5.19 -13.23
C ASN A 289 13.24 -3.74 -13.49
N MET A 290 14.54 -3.45 -13.34
CA MET A 290 15.08 -2.10 -13.45
C MET A 290 14.73 -1.42 -14.78
N GLN A 291 14.73 -2.18 -15.87
CA GLN A 291 14.37 -1.63 -17.18
C GLN A 291 12.93 -1.13 -17.20
N SER A 292 11.97 -1.92 -16.69
CA SER A 292 10.57 -1.53 -16.52
C SER A 292 10.43 -0.28 -15.65
N TYR A 293 11.14 -0.23 -14.53
CA TYR A 293 11.11 0.89 -13.59
C TYR A 293 11.54 2.22 -14.20
N LEU A 294 12.46 2.17 -15.16
CA LEU A 294 13.03 3.35 -15.80
C LEU A 294 12.25 3.85 -17.00
N ASN A 295 11.49 2.99 -17.67
CA ASN A 295 10.76 3.32 -18.89
C ASN A 295 9.23 3.33 -18.72
N GLY A 296 8.73 2.96 -17.55
CA GLY A 296 7.30 2.90 -17.26
C GLY A 296 6.58 1.70 -17.90
N SER A 297 7.29 0.71 -18.43
CA SER A 297 6.66 -0.48 -19.01
C SER A 297 6.24 -1.47 -17.94
N SER A 298 5.24 -2.30 -18.21
CA SER A 298 4.87 -3.41 -17.32
C SER A 298 6.07 -4.33 -17.07
N ARG A 299 6.11 -4.95 -15.89
CA ARG A 299 7.11 -5.96 -15.59
C ARG A 299 6.82 -7.25 -16.33
N GLU A 300 7.87 -7.96 -16.73
CA GLU A 300 7.72 -9.32 -17.23
C GLU A 300 7.21 -10.24 -16.10
N LEU A 301 6.17 -11.00 -16.42
CA LEU A 301 5.53 -11.96 -15.53
C LEU A 301 5.81 -13.37 -16.03
N GLY A 302 6.13 -14.27 -15.10
CA GLY A 302 6.12 -15.70 -15.38
C GLY A 302 4.68 -16.21 -15.52
N TRP A 303 4.51 -17.38 -16.15
CA TRP A 303 3.20 -17.98 -16.44
C TRP A 303 2.21 -17.89 -15.27
N LYS A 304 2.60 -18.31 -14.06
CA LYS A 304 1.73 -18.31 -12.88
C LYS A 304 1.23 -16.91 -12.50
N ALA A 305 2.08 -15.90 -12.61
CA ALA A 305 1.72 -14.53 -12.26
C ALA A 305 0.84 -13.90 -13.35
N THR A 306 1.08 -14.24 -14.62
CA THR A 306 0.20 -13.84 -15.73
C THR A 306 -1.19 -14.46 -15.59
N GLU A 307 -1.25 -15.74 -15.24
CA GLU A 307 -2.50 -16.46 -14.99
C GLU A 307 -3.26 -15.87 -13.80
N GLU A 308 -2.57 -15.58 -12.69
CA GLU A 308 -3.17 -14.90 -11.52
C GLU A 308 -3.75 -13.54 -11.90
N ALA A 309 -3.01 -12.71 -12.63
CA ALA A 309 -3.47 -11.37 -13.02
C ALA A 309 -4.70 -11.42 -13.94
N TYR A 310 -4.73 -12.37 -14.89
CA TYR A 310 -5.87 -12.54 -15.79
C TYR A 310 -7.10 -13.06 -15.05
N THR A 311 -6.95 -14.17 -14.32
CA THR A 311 -8.07 -14.83 -13.63
C THR A 311 -8.63 -13.95 -12.51
N SER A 312 -7.77 -13.27 -11.74
CA SER A 312 -8.24 -12.35 -10.69
C SER A 312 -9.04 -11.18 -11.24
N ASN A 313 -8.66 -10.64 -12.41
CA ASN A 313 -9.38 -9.54 -13.05
C ASN A 313 -10.79 -9.98 -13.50
N GLU A 314 -10.92 -11.15 -14.12
CA GLU A 314 -12.23 -11.69 -14.52
C GLU A 314 -13.10 -12.03 -13.31
N ASN A 315 -12.50 -12.63 -12.26
CA ASN A 315 -13.20 -12.91 -11.02
C ASN A 315 -13.69 -11.62 -10.33
N LEU A 316 -12.88 -10.56 -10.33
CA LEU A 316 -13.26 -9.28 -9.74
C LEU A 316 -14.44 -8.65 -10.50
N LYS A 317 -14.41 -8.64 -11.83
CA LYS A 317 -15.54 -8.15 -12.65
C LYS A 317 -16.82 -8.91 -12.33
N GLN A 318 -16.74 -10.25 -12.28
CA GLN A 318 -17.90 -11.08 -11.97
C GLN A 318 -18.41 -10.81 -10.55
N LYS A 319 -17.51 -10.63 -9.58
CA LYS A 319 -17.85 -10.30 -8.19
C LYS A 319 -18.61 -8.97 -8.11
N LEU A 320 -18.08 -7.91 -8.73
CA LEU A 320 -18.71 -6.58 -8.74
C LEU A 320 -20.09 -6.62 -9.42
N GLU A 321 -20.22 -7.35 -10.53
CA GLU A 321 -21.51 -7.53 -11.21
C GLU A 321 -22.52 -8.31 -10.35
N ASN A 322 -22.06 -9.37 -9.68
CA ASN A 322 -22.91 -10.12 -8.76
C ASN A 322 -23.34 -9.25 -7.56
N GLU A 323 -22.46 -8.43 -7.02
CA GLU A 323 -22.77 -7.49 -5.93
C GLU A 323 -23.78 -6.41 -6.37
N ARG A 324 -23.69 -5.95 -7.63
CA ARG A 324 -24.66 -5.02 -8.23
C ARG A 324 -26.07 -5.61 -8.30
N VAL A 325 -26.18 -6.85 -8.75
CA VAL A 325 -27.47 -7.48 -9.09
C VAL A 325 -28.11 -8.18 -7.89
N SER A 326 -27.33 -8.88 -7.06
CA SER A 326 -27.86 -9.76 -6.00
C SER A 326 -28.63 -8.99 -4.92
N VAL A 327 -28.08 -7.87 -4.44
CA VAL A 327 -28.72 -7.05 -3.40
C VAL A 327 -30.02 -6.42 -3.91
N PHE A 328 -30.01 -5.91 -5.14
CA PHE A 328 -31.19 -5.35 -5.78
C PHE A 328 -32.30 -6.38 -5.96
N ASN A 329 -31.98 -7.56 -6.54
CA ASN A 329 -32.96 -8.62 -6.75
C ASN A 329 -33.56 -9.14 -5.44
N ASN A 330 -32.74 -9.25 -4.38
CA ASN A 330 -33.22 -9.61 -3.06
C ASN A 330 -34.20 -8.55 -2.51
N PHE A 331 -33.86 -7.27 -2.63
CA PHE A 331 -34.75 -6.19 -2.19
C PHE A 331 -36.09 -6.18 -2.95
N VAL A 332 -36.07 -6.36 -4.28
CA VAL A 332 -37.28 -6.51 -5.11
C VAL A 332 -38.11 -7.69 -4.65
N SER A 333 -37.49 -8.86 -4.42
CA SER A 333 -38.20 -10.04 -3.93
C SER A 333 -38.87 -9.80 -2.57
N GLN A 334 -38.19 -9.12 -1.64
CA GLN A 334 -38.78 -8.83 -0.33
C GLN A 334 -39.96 -7.87 -0.41
N LEU A 335 -39.91 -6.90 -1.33
CA LEU A 335 -41.02 -5.99 -1.65
C LEU A 335 -42.19 -6.72 -2.29
N ALA A 336 -41.94 -7.61 -3.25
CA ALA A 336 -42.97 -8.38 -3.94
C ALA A 336 -43.76 -9.32 -2.99
N ASP A 337 -43.14 -9.73 -1.89
CA ASP A 337 -43.76 -10.55 -0.84
C ASP A 337 -44.59 -9.71 0.17
N VAL A 338 -44.94 -8.45 -0.10
CA VAL A 338 -45.75 -7.59 0.79
C VAL A 338 -47.20 -7.52 0.28
N ASP A 339 -48.18 -7.87 1.13
CA ASP A 339 -49.57 -8.04 0.71
C ASP A 339 -50.26 -6.75 0.21
N CYS A 340 -49.89 -5.58 0.75
CA CYS A 340 -50.54 -4.31 0.42
C CYS A 340 -50.04 -3.64 -0.88
N LEU A 341 -49.08 -4.27 -1.59
CA LEU A 341 -48.52 -3.71 -2.82
C LEU A 341 -48.17 -4.78 -3.85
N ARG A 342 -48.22 -4.41 -5.14
CA ARG A 342 -47.72 -5.18 -6.27
C ARG A 342 -46.59 -4.40 -6.94
N VAL A 343 -45.42 -5.02 -7.10
CA VAL A 343 -44.29 -4.42 -7.82
C VAL A 343 -44.56 -4.51 -9.32
N MET A 344 -44.85 -3.37 -9.95
CA MET A 344 -45.16 -3.27 -11.37
C MET A 344 -43.89 -3.20 -12.23
N ARG A 345 -42.89 -2.46 -11.75
CA ARG A 345 -41.60 -2.31 -12.42
C ARG A 345 -40.51 -2.00 -11.41
N SER A 346 -39.30 -2.44 -11.71
CA SER A 346 -38.11 -2.15 -10.90
C SER A 346 -36.89 -2.01 -11.81
N VAL A 347 -36.16 -0.90 -11.65
CA VAL A 347 -34.96 -0.58 -12.43
C VAL A 347 -33.82 -0.31 -11.45
N ASN A 348 -32.69 -0.99 -11.63
CA ASN A 348 -31.50 -0.78 -10.81
C ASN A 348 -30.71 0.43 -11.34
N SER A 349 -29.89 1.01 -10.48
CA SER A 349 -28.93 2.04 -10.87
C SER A 349 -27.90 1.48 -11.85
N CYS A 350 -27.48 2.25 -12.84
CA CYS A 350 -26.39 1.91 -13.77
C CYS A 350 -25.13 2.77 -13.56
N VAL A 351 -24.80 3.08 -12.31
CA VAL A 351 -23.69 4.01 -11.97
C VAL A 351 -22.35 3.56 -12.53
N GLU A 352 -22.18 2.25 -12.70
CA GLU A 352 -20.99 1.62 -13.25
C GLU A 352 -20.71 2.04 -14.68
N ASP A 353 -21.75 2.37 -15.45
CA ASP A 353 -21.69 2.60 -16.88
C ASP A 353 -21.48 4.08 -17.26
N LEU A 354 -21.48 4.98 -16.29
CA LEU A 354 -21.38 6.43 -16.51
C LEU A 354 -20.13 6.84 -17.31
N ASP A 355 -19.02 6.15 -17.07
CA ASP A 355 -17.76 6.38 -17.77
C ASP A 355 -17.80 5.92 -19.24
N LYS A 356 -18.75 5.08 -19.67
CA LYS A 356 -18.79 4.59 -21.06
C LYS A 356 -19.26 5.67 -22.05
N PHE A 357 -19.92 6.71 -21.58
CA PHE A 357 -20.53 7.75 -22.42
C PHE A 357 -19.55 8.82 -22.93
N HIS A 358 -18.42 9.05 -22.23
CA HIS A 358 -17.57 10.23 -22.46
C HIS A 358 -16.90 10.31 -23.84
N MET A 359 -16.68 9.19 -24.52
CA MET A 359 -15.97 9.12 -25.83
C MET A 359 -16.88 8.70 -26.99
N ARG A 360 -18.18 8.49 -26.75
CA ARG A 360 -19.14 8.04 -27.77
C ARG A 360 -20.00 9.21 -28.24
N ARG A 361 -20.11 9.35 -29.57
CA ARG A 361 -20.95 10.38 -30.21
C ARG A 361 -22.39 9.92 -30.40
N ASP A 362 -22.58 8.63 -30.71
CA ASP A 362 -23.90 8.01 -30.79
C ASP A 362 -24.17 7.28 -29.48
N TRP A 363 -25.16 7.75 -28.73
CA TRP A 363 -25.57 7.14 -27.47
C TRP A 363 -26.68 6.11 -27.65
N ALA A 364 -27.38 6.08 -28.79
CA ALA A 364 -28.48 5.14 -29.00
C ALA A 364 -27.96 3.70 -29.07
N GLU A 365 -26.87 3.46 -29.80
CA GLU A 365 -26.18 2.16 -29.85
C GLU A 365 -25.68 1.75 -28.46
N LEU A 366 -25.00 2.65 -27.75
CA LEU A 366 -24.47 2.39 -26.41
C LEU A 366 -25.56 2.07 -25.38
N ILE A 367 -26.66 2.83 -25.37
CA ILE A 367 -27.80 2.59 -24.48
C ILE A 367 -28.42 1.22 -24.77
N GLY A 368 -28.54 0.85 -26.05
CA GLY A 368 -29.02 -0.47 -26.46
C GLY A 368 -28.10 -1.61 -26.02
N GLU A 369 -26.79 -1.47 -26.20
CA GLU A 369 -25.78 -2.47 -25.79
C GLU A 369 -25.72 -2.67 -24.27
N LEU A 370 -25.93 -1.60 -23.50
CA LEU A 370 -25.89 -1.62 -22.04
C LEU A 370 -27.24 -1.94 -21.39
N GLU A 371 -28.29 -2.13 -22.21
CA GLU A 371 -29.67 -2.37 -21.75
C GLU A 371 -30.14 -1.30 -20.74
N ILE A 372 -29.75 -0.04 -20.95
CA ILE A 372 -30.14 1.06 -20.06
C ILE A 372 -31.59 1.45 -20.38
N GLU A 373 -32.52 1.03 -19.52
CA GLU A 373 -33.95 1.29 -19.72
C GLU A 373 -34.37 2.74 -19.39
N GLU A 374 -33.71 3.37 -18.42
CA GLU A 374 -34.00 4.74 -17.97
C GLU A 374 -32.70 5.49 -17.64
N ASP A 375 -32.75 6.82 -17.56
CA ASP A 375 -31.63 7.73 -17.21
C ASP A 375 -31.23 7.67 -15.73
N ARG A 376 -31.08 6.46 -15.19
CA ARG A 376 -30.98 6.17 -13.76
C ARG A 376 -29.56 5.76 -13.37
N PHE A 377 -28.60 6.66 -13.60
CA PHE A 377 -27.22 6.39 -13.21
C PHE A 377 -27.02 6.32 -11.71
N PHE A 378 -27.66 7.19 -10.92
CA PHE A 378 -27.42 7.30 -9.47
C PHE A 378 -28.61 6.84 -8.61
N SER A 379 -29.58 6.17 -9.21
CA SER A 379 -30.81 5.81 -8.50
C SER A 379 -31.39 4.47 -8.91
N CYS A 380 -31.92 3.75 -7.93
CA CYS A 380 -32.86 2.66 -8.17
C CYS A 380 -34.29 3.23 -8.22
N TRP A 381 -35.13 2.67 -9.09
CA TRP A 381 -36.50 3.12 -9.26
C TRP A 381 -37.47 1.94 -9.21
N PHE A 382 -38.62 2.14 -8.56
CA PHE A 382 -39.65 1.13 -8.38
C PHE A 382 -41.01 1.77 -8.61
N MET A 383 -41.88 1.06 -9.35
CA MET A 383 -43.28 1.39 -9.53
C MET A 383 -44.12 0.36 -8.79
N PHE A 384 -45.06 0.82 -7.98
CA PHE A 384 -45.97 0.00 -7.22
C PHE A 384 -47.42 0.32 -7.58
N GLU A 385 -48.24 -0.71 -7.57
CA GLU A 385 -49.68 -0.58 -7.41
C GLU A 385 -50.01 -0.97 -5.97
N VAL A 386 -50.80 -0.15 -5.30
CA VAL A 386 -51.03 -0.23 -3.85
C VAL A 386 -52.52 -0.38 -3.59
N SER A 387 -52.88 -1.45 -2.90
CA SER A 387 -54.26 -1.76 -2.52
C SER A 387 -54.64 -1.16 -1.16
N ASP A 388 -53.68 -1.03 -0.23
CA ASP A 388 -53.85 -0.31 1.05
C ASP A 388 -52.76 0.74 1.23
N VAL A 389 -53.13 2.00 0.98
CA VAL A 389 -52.24 3.17 1.10
C VAL A 389 -51.74 3.37 2.52
N LYS A 390 -52.55 3.11 3.55
CA LYS A 390 -52.14 3.33 4.95
C LYS A 390 -51.08 2.33 5.36
N GLU A 391 -51.30 1.06 5.01
CA GLU A 391 -50.34 -0.01 5.28
C GLU A 391 -49.05 0.20 4.48
N PHE A 392 -49.13 0.60 3.22
CA PHE A 392 -47.97 0.94 2.40
C PHE A 392 -47.18 2.11 2.99
N LEU A 393 -47.84 3.21 3.38
CA LEU A 393 -47.14 4.34 4.01
C LEU A 393 -46.49 3.93 5.34
N ARG A 394 -47.10 3.01 6.11
CA ARG A 394 -46.48 2.43 7.30
C ARG A 394 -45.22 1.64 6.93
N LEU A 395 -45.24 0.80 5.90
CA LEU A 395 -44.04 0.11 5.41
C LEU A 395 -42.91 1.10 5.09
N ILE A 396 -43.22 2.18 4.37
CA ILE A 396 -42.21 3.19 3.96
C ILE A 396 -41.51 3.82 5.17
N THR A 397 -42.15 3.92 6.33
CA THR A 397 -41.51 4.44 7.56
C THR A 397 -40.36 3.58 8.09
N TYR A 398 -40.25 2.31 7.65
CA TYR A 398 -39.14 1.42 8.00
C TYR A 398 -37.90 1.61 7.12
N PHE A 399 -37.99 2.40 6.05
CA PHE A 399 -36.84 2.67 5.18
C PHE A 399 -35.96 3.76 5.75
N PRO A 400 -34.63 3.62 5.63
CA PRO A 400 -33.71 4.63 6.14
C PRO A 400 -33.83 5.92 5.33
N GLN A 401 -33.59 7.07 5.97
CA GLN A 401 -33.36 8.34 5.28
C GLN A 401 -32.03 8.91 5.77
N GLY A 402 -31.06 9.02 4.86
CA GLY A 402 -29.70 9.45 5.17
C GLY A 402 -29.25 10.64 4.31
N TYR A 403 -28.05 11.12 4.57
CA TYR A 403 -27.45 12.21 3.79
C TYR A 403 -26.75 11.72 2.51
N LYS A 404 -26.18 10.49 2.54
CA LYS A 404 -25.53 9.86 1.39
C LYS A 404 -26.50 9.17 0.44
N CYS A 405 -27.55 8.58 0.98
CA CYS A 405 -28.59 7.90 0.22
C CYS A 405 -29.94 8.32 0.78
N THR A 406 -30.83 8.74 -0.12
CA THR A 406 -32.17 9.24 0.20
C THR A 406 -33.20 8.52 -0.66
N TYR A 407 -34.43 8.42 -0.19
CA TYR A 407 -35.54 8.06 -1.08
C TYR A 407 -36.50 9.22 -1.29
N ARG A 408 -37.21 9.16 -2.42
CA ARG A 408 -38.38 9.98 -2.76
C ARG A 408 -39.53 9.04 -3.07
N LEU A 409 -40.67 9.29 -2.44
CA LEU A 409 -41.94 8.63 -2.74
C LEU A 409 -42.87 9.62 -3.43
N THR A 410 -43.43 9.24 -4.57
CA THR A 410 -44.34 10.06 -5.38
C THR A 410 -45.61 9.28 -5.67
N ARG A 411 -46.78 9.92 -5.55
CA ARG A 411 -48.04 9.35 -6.05
C ARG A 411 -48.19 9.71 -7.53
N VAL A 412 -48.52 8.71 -8.35
CA VAL A 412 -48.64 8.86 -9.80
C VAL A 412 -50.10 9.01 -10.20
N TYR A 413 -50.36 9.87 -11.18
CA TYR A 413 -51.65 10.02 -11.84
C TYR A 413 -51.44 9.80 -13.34
N VAL A 414 -52.18 8.87 -13.94
CA VAL A 414 -52.05 8.52 -15.35
C VAL A 414 -52.98 9.40 -16.18
N CYS A 415 -52.45 9.99 -17.25
CA CYS A 415 -53.23 10.76 -18.21
C CYS A 415 -53.27 9.99 -19.53
N VAL A 416 -54.46 9.65 -20.01
CA VAL A 416 -54.69 8.95 -21.27
C VAL A 416 -55.17 9.92 -22.35
N PRO A 417 -54.94 9.65 -23.65
CA PRO A 417 -55.46 10.48 -24.73
C PRO A 417 -56.99 10.59 -24.66
N ASP A 418 -57.52 11.79 -24.89
CA ASP A 418 -58.96 12.05 -25.02
C ASP A 418 -59.34 12.17 -26.51
N ASP A 419 -60.63 12.09 -26.84
CA ASP A 419 -61.16 12.18 -28.21
C ASP A 419 -61.03 13.61 -28.80
N GLY A 420 -60.78 14.60 -27.94
CA GLY A 420 -60.25 15.91 -28.32
C GLY A 420 -58.72 15.91 -28.22
N SER A 421 -58.03 16.83 -28.87
CA SER A 421 -56.54 16.90 -28.94
C SER A 421 -55.79 17.09 -27.60
N GLY A 422 -56.36 16.70 -26.46
CA GLY A 422 -55.80 16.74 -25.11
C GLY A 422 -55.75 15.36 -24.45
N SER A 423 -55.76 15.36 -23.12
CA SER A 423 -55.69 14.15 -22.29
C SER A 423 -56.69 14.22 -21.13
N ALA A 424 -57.17 13.06 -20.71
CA ALA A 424 -57.99 12.90 -19.52
C ALA A 424 -57.20 12.18 -18.43
N VAL A 425 -57.42 12.56 -17.17
CA VAL A 425 -56.83 11.84 -16.02
C VAL A 425 -57.70 10.63 -15.73
N GLU A 426 -57.10 9.46 -15.72
CA GLU A 426 -57.76 8.23 -15.29
C GLU A 426 -57.74 8.18 -13.76
N PHE A 427 -58.92 8.24 -13.16
CA PHE A 427 -59.11 8.06 -11.73
C PHE A 427 -59.72 6.67 -11.51
N ASP A 428 -58.87 5.70 -11.20
CA ASP A 428 -59.34 4.49 -10.54
C ASP A 428 -59.41 4.79 -9.03
N GLU A 429 -60.59 4.61 -8.42
CA GLU A 429 -60.78 4.89 -6.99
C GLU A 429 -60.11 3.83 -6.09
N ASP A 430 -59.83 2.65 -6.65
CA ASP A 430 -59.36 1.48 -5.91
C ASP A 430 -57.89 1.11 -6.23
N GLU A 431 -57.28 1.65 -7.30
CA GLU A 431 -55.87 1.41 -7.66
C GLU A 431 -54.99 2.65 -7.43
N TYR A 432 -54.02 2.56 -6.51
CA TYR A 432 -53.11 3.65 -6.19
C TYR A 432 -51.70 3.38 -6.71
N LEU A 433 -51.24 4.18 -7.68
CA LEU A 433 -49.89 4.07 -8.22
C LEU A 433 -48.89 4.93 -7.44
N PHE A 434 -47.75 4.34 -7.09
CA PHE A 434 -46.65 5.01 -6.40
C PHE A 434 -45.31 4.72 -7.05
N GLU A 435 -44.47 5.75 -7.12
CA GLU A 435 -43.06 5.63 -7.48
C GLU A 435 -42.18 5.82 -6.26
N LEU A 436 -41.25 4.89 -6.06
CA LEU A 436 -40.16 5.02 -5.11
C LEU A 436 -38.85 5.15 -5.88
N THR A 437 -38.15 6.26 -5.66
CA THR A 437 -36.78 6.47 -6.16
C THR A 437 -35.82 6.46 -4.99
N ILE A 438 -34.82 5.58 -5.00
CA ILE A 438 -33.72 5.54 -4.03
C ILE A 438 -32.49 6.10 -4.74
N SER A 439 -31.89 7.17 -4.23
CA SER A 439 -30.80 7.89 -4.90
C SER A 439 -29.56 7.99 -4.00
N ALA A 440 -28.41 7.63 -4.55
CA ALA A 440 -27.12 8.00 -3.99
C ALA A 440 -26.81 9.47 -4.34
N ASN A 441 -26.30 10.23 -3.36
CA ASN A 441 -25.96 11.63 -3.55
C ASN A 441 -24.60 11.74 -4.27
N PRO A 442 -24.57 12.21 -5.54
CA PRO A 442 -23.34 12.26 -6.32
C PRO A 442 -22.31 13.26 -5.75
N THR A 443 -22.73 14.23 -4.94
CA THR A 443 -21.80 15.19 -4.30
C THR A 443 -21.04 14.60 -3.12
N LEU A 444 -21.52 13.46 -2.58
CA LEU A 444 -20.95 12.80 -1.40
C LEU A 444 -20.38 11.41 -1.71
N SER A 445 -20.64 10.91 -2.92
CA SER A 445 -20.13 9.64 -3.44
C SER A 445 -19.00 9.96 -4.43
N PRO A 446 -17.73 9.94 -4.00
CA PRO A 446 -16.63 10.45 -4.81
C PRO A 446 -16.30 9.57 -6.03
N ASN A 447 -16.83 8.34 -6.09
CA ASN A 447 -16.71 7.48 -7.25
C ASN A 447 -17.92 6.51 -7.36
N ARG A 448 -18.02 5.83 -8.51
CA ARG A 448 -19.10 4.88 -8.83
C ARG A 448 -19.17 3.68 -7.86
N PHE A 449 -18.04 3.24 -7.33
CA PHE A 449 -17.98 2.10 -6.42
C PHE A 449 -18.61 2.45 -5.07
N ILE A 450 -18.24 3.61 -4.51
CA ILE A 450 -18.85 4.11 -3.27
C ILE A 450 -20.33 4.39 -3.48
N ALA A 451 -20.74 4.93 -4.64
CA ALA A 451 -22.16 5.10 -4.94
C ALA A 451 -22.92 3.77 -4.94
N ARG A 452 -22.35 2.70 -5.52
CA ARG A 452 -22.93 1.35 -5.48
C ARG A 452 -23.02 0.79 -4.06
N GLU A 453 -21.95 0.91 -3.28
CA GLU A 453 -21.93 0.46 -1.87
C GLU A 453 -23.03 1.14 -1.04
N GLU A 454 -23.21 2.45 -1.21
CA GLU A 454 -24.24 3.20 -0.47
C GLU A 454 -25.67 2.81 -0.90
N LEU A 455 -25.90 2.52 -2.20
CA LEU A 455 -27.19 1.98 -2.68
C LEU A 455 -27.45 0.58 -2.12
N ASN A 456 -26.46 -0.31 -2.19
CA ASN A 456 -26.57 -1.66 -1.67
C ASN A 456 -26.85 -1.66 -0.17
N LYS A 457 -26.12 -0.84 0.59
CA LYS A 457 -26.34 -0.65 2.03
C LYS A 457 -27.73 -0.13 2.36
N PHE A 458 -28.25 0.82 1.58
CA PHE A 458 -29.64 1.28 1.74
C PHE A 458 -30.60 0.10 1.57
N MET A 459 -30.45 -0.68 0.49
CA MET A 459 -31.32 -1.82 0.19
C MET A 459 -31.24 -2.90 1.26
N GLU A 460 -30.05 -3.21 1.79
CA GLU A 460 -29.89 -4.15 2.91
C GLU A 460 -30.59 -3.71 4.19
N ILE A 461 -30.52 -2.42 4.52
CA ILE A 461 -31.26 -1.85 5.66
C ILE A 461 -32.76 -1.88 5.37
N GLY A 462 -33.17 -1.55 4.14
CA GLY A 462 -34.54 -1.65 3.65
C GLY A 462 -35.10 -3.07 3.80
N ILE A 463 -34.34 -4.10 3.41
CA ILE A 463 -34.70 -5.53 3.58
C ILE A 463 -34.97 -5.84 5.06
N LYS A 464 -34.12 -5.37 5.98
CA LYS A 464 -34.33 -5.55 7.42
C LYS A 464 -35.61 -4.83 7.88
N GLY A 465 -35.86 -3.63 7.35
CA GLY A 465 -37.09 -2.87 7.58
C GLY A 465 -38.35 -3.60 7.11
N ILE A 466 -38.35 -4.17 5.90
CA ILE A 466 -39.46 -4.98 5.35
C ILE A 466 -39.75 -6.17 6.27
N LYS A 467 -38.71 -6.90 6.69
CA LYS A 467 -38.87 -8.06 7.59
C LYS A 467 -39.48 -7.65 8.94
N LEU A 468 -39.03 -6.54 9.51
CA LEU A 468 -39.58 -6.01 10.75
C LEU A 468 -41.05 -5.59 10.58
N PHE A 469 -41.37 -4.89 9.50
CA PHE A 469 -42.74 -4.52 9.15
C PHE A 469 -43.66 -5.75 9.11
N LYS A 470 -43.27 -6.81 8.36
CA LYS A 470 -44.03 -8.07 8.28
C LYS A 470 -44.26 -8.72 9.65
N SER A 471 -43.25 -8.74 10.52
CA SER A 471 -43.38 -9.27 11.88
C SER A 471 -44.38 -8.48 12.75
N THR A 472 -44.52 -7.18 12.50
CA THR A 472 -45.48 -6.33 13.23
C THR A 472 -46.90 -6.34 12.66
N CYS A 473 -47.10 -6.86 11.44
CA CYS A 473 -48.43 -7.08 10.86
C CYS A 473 -48.99 -8.47 11.21
N ASN A 474 -48.13 -9.47 11.46
CA ASN A 474 -48.51 -10.83 11.88
C ASN A 474 -48.00 -11.17 13.29
N PRO A 475 -48.71 -10.81 14.39
CA PRO A 475 -48.29 -11.11 15.75
C PRO A 475 -48.40 -12.59 16.17
N THR A 476 -48.85 -13.48 15.29
CA THR A 476 -48.94 -14.92 15.56
C THR A 476 -47.83 -15.67 14.80
N ILE A 477 -46.71 -15.93 15.48
CA ILE A 477 -45.88 -17.15 15.51
C ILE A 477 -44.64 -16.79 16.37
N SER A 478 -44.84 -16.69 17.68
CA SER A 478 -43.75 -16.77 18.67
C SER A 478 -44.38 -17.18 20.00
N GLY A 479 -44.88 -18.41 20.04
CA GLY A 479 -45.59 -18.96 21.18
C GLY A 479 -46.09 -20.35 20.88
N GLU A 480 -45.17 -21.27 20.64
CA GLU A 480 -45.24 -22.70 21.02
C GLU A 480 -43.84 -23.32 20.99
#